data_AF-A0A855MMT8-F1
#
_entry.id   AF-A0A855MMT8-F1
#
_cell.length_a   1.000
_cell.length_b   1.000
_cell.length_c   1.000
_cell.angle_alpha   90.00
_cell.angle_beta   90.00
_cell.angle_gamma   90.00
#
_symmetry.space_group_name_H-M   'P 1'
#
loop_
_entity.id
_entity.type
_entity.pdbx_description
1 polymer ?
#
loop_
_entity_poly.entity_id
_entity_poly.type
_entity_poly.pdbx_seq_one_letter_code
_entity_poly.pdbx_strand_id
1 'polypeptide(L)'
;MIDSIKPEYFNPYLGYKLDPGEPGLANSSPASLSILRVAAHEAGNINQFKSQALKKGGIVIYTDIDLNLKKRGGFLAAVGGKSKAVILYRKEIDKSSSQDSIYESQNTEKNANEKVDVRLRIEKEIQKITNELRAETDPEKIKKLLNTLRSLEIFKSNSSSLDLEFVLGLTLDLTV
;
A
#
# COMPACT_ATOMS: atom_id res chain seq x y z
N MET A 1 32.25 29.64 -6.86
CA MET A 1 31.56 29.78 -5.56
C MET A 1 30.58 28.63 -5.47
N ILE A 2 30.80 27.67 -4.58
CA ILE A 2 29.85 26.59 -4.34
C ILE A 2 28.84 27.16 -3.36
N ASP A 3 27.62 27.44 -3.82
CA ASP A 3 26.54 27.85 -2.95
C ASP A 3 26.38 26.79 -1.88
N SER A 4 26.70 27.16 -0.64
CA SER A 4 26.62 26.28 0.51
C SER A 4 25.15 26.01 0.77
N ILE A 5 24.64 24.88 0.31
CA ILE A 5 23.26 24.46 0.54
C ILE A 5 23.06 24.43 2.05
N LYS A 6 22.19 25.32 2.55
CA LYS A 6 21.81 25.36 3.96
C LYS A 6 21.21 24.00 4.32
N PRO A 7 21.74 23.30 5.35
CA PRO A 7 21.32 21.93 5.68
C PRO A 7 19.84 21.82 6.06
N GLU A 8 19.22 22.94 6.45
CA GLU A 8 17.79 23.06 6.78
C GLU A 8 16.86 22.95 5.56
N TYR A 9 17.36 23.14 4.34
CA TYR A 9 16.56 23.03 3.10
C TYR A 9 17.00 21.85 2.22
N PHE A 10 17.97 21.08 2.69
CA PHE A 10 18.47 19.93 1.97
C PHE A 10 17.56 18.72 2.19
N ASN A 11 17.27 18.00 1.09
CA ASN A 11 16.52 16.75 1.11
C ASN A 11 17.49 15.56 0.97
N PRO A 12 18.05 15.03 2.08
CA PRO A 12 19.03 13.96 2.01
C PRO A 12 18.37 12.65 1.56
N TYR A 13 19.12 11.83 0.83
CA TYR A 13 18.74 10.45 0.56
C TYR A 13 19.02 9.58 1.78
N LEU A 14 18.01 8.82 2.21
CA LEU A 14 18.09 7.88 3.32
C LEU A 14 18.20 6.47 2.77
N GLY A 15 19.25 5.74 3.15
CA GLY A 15 19.38 4.32 2.84
C GLY A 15 18.69 3.46 3.89
N TYR A 16 17.80 2.57 3.47
CA TYR A 16 17.10 1.66 4.38
C TYR A 16 17.66 0.25 4.33
N LYS A 17 17.60 -0.42 5.47
CA LYS A 17 17.80 -1.87 5.63
C LYS A 17 16.59 -2.38 6.39
N LEU A 18 15.49 -2.64 5.67
CA LEU A 18 14.21 -2.91 6.30
C LEU A 18 14.06 -4.38 6.72
N ASP A 19 14.71 -5.33 6.03
CA ASP A 19 14.74 -6.75 6.44
C ASP A 19 16.13 -7.43 6.42
N PRO A 20 16.45 -8.29 7.41
CA PRO A 20 17.68 -9.07 7.44
C PRO A 20 17.62 -10.22 6.42
N GLY A 21 18.25 -10.02 5.26
CA GLY A 21 18.29 -10.99 4.16
C GLY A 21 18.17 -10.36 2.77
N GLU A 22 17.74 -9.10 2.69
CA GLU A 22 17.77 -8.34 1.45
C GLU A 22 19.21 -7.87 1.16
N PRO A 23 19.71 -7.98 -0.08
CA PRO A 23 21.04 -7.50 -0.46
C PRO A 23 21.21 -6.04 -0.01
N GLY A 24 22.14 -5.83 0.91
CA GLY A 24 22.40 -4.53 1.52
C GLY A 24 23.04 -3.55 0.56
N LEU A 25 22.29 -3.07 -0.43
CA LEU A 25 22.56 -1.86 -1.20
C LEU A 25 21.23 -1.26 -1.74
N ALA A 26 20.81 -0.20 -1.04
CA ALA A 26 20.24 1.02 -1.60
C ALA A 26 18.83 0.98 -2.22
N ASN A 27 17.83 0.46 -1.52
CA ASN A 27 16.55 1.15 -1.57
C ASN A 27 16.70 2.47 -0.81
N SER A 28 17.29 3.49 -1.44
CA SER A 28 17.32 4.85 -0.88
C SER A 28 16.10 5.67 -1.30
N SER A 29 15.55 6.47 -0.39
CA SER A 29 14.48 7.43 -0.71
C SER A 29 14.89 8.81 -0.22
N PRO A 30 14.58 9.89 -0.94
CA PRO A 30 14.69 11.23 -0.38
C PRO A 30 13.90 11.31 0.94
N ALA A 31 14.41 12.08 1.90
CA ALA A 31 13.77 12.28 3.19
C ALA A 31 12.31 12.73 3.07
N SER A 32 11.96 13.49 2.03
CA SER A 32 10.58 13.90 1.72
C SER A 32 9.62 12.73 1.40
N LEU A 33 10.12 11.61 0.87
CA LEU A 33 9.33 10.42 0.51
C LEU A 33 9.60 9.23 1.44
N SER A 34 10.29 9.48 2.54
CA SER A 34 10.70 8.44 3.49
C SER A 34 9.52 7.74 4.16
N ILE A 35 8.53 8.50 4.62
CA ILE A 35 7.34 8.00 5.32
C ILE A 35 6.58 7.04 4.40
N LEU A 36 6.28 7.48 3.18
CA LEU A 36 5.60 6.65 2.18
C LEU A 36 6.39 5.37 1.89
N ARG A 37 7.71 5.48 1.71
CA ARG A 37 8.55 4.30 1.45
C ARG A 37 8.46 3.29 2.59
N VAL A 38 8.70 3.73 3.82
CA VAL A 38 8.73 2.83 4.98
C VAL A 38 7.34 2.24 5.22
N ALA A 39 6.28 3.05 5.16
CA ALA A 39 4.92 2.56 5.33
C ALA A 39 4.53 1.54 4.24
N ALA A 40 4.93 1.74 2.99
CA ALA A 40 4.67 0.79 1.92
C ALA A 40 5.38 -0.54 2.13
N HIS A 41 6.61 -0.50 2.64
CA HIS A 41 7.34 -1.68 3.03
C HIS A 41 6.62 -2.44 4.15
N GLU A 42 6.24 -1.75 5.23
CA GLU A 42 5.54 -2.39 6.36
C GLU A 42 4.16 -2.94 5.98
N ALA A 43 3.44 -2.27 5.08
CA ALA A 43 2.19 -2.79 4.51
C ALA A 43 2.41 -4.08 3.72
N GLY A 44 3.52 -4.16 2.96
CA GLY A 44 3.96 -5.39 2.30
C GLY A 44 4.17 -6.53 3.29
N ASN A 45 4.83 -6.26 4.42
CA ASN A 45 5.06 -7.24 5.48
C ASN A 45 3.74 -7.71 6.13
N ILE A 46 2.79 -6.81 6.36
CA ILE A 46 1.44 -7.17 6.84
C ILE A 46 0.74 -8.13 5.87
N ASN A 47 0.85 -7.89 4.56
CA ASN A 47 0.26 -8.79 3.56
C ASN A 47 0.91 -10.17 3.59
N GLN A 48 2.22 -10.24 3.85
CA GLN A 48 2.90 -11.52 4.09
C GLN A 48 2.37 -12.22 5.34
N PHE A 49 2.17 -11.50 6.45
CA PHE A 49 1.56 -12.07 7.66
C PHE A 49 0.16 -12.63 7.39
N LYS A 50 -0.69 -11.90 6.65
CA LYS A 50 -2.01 -12.37 6.22
C LYS A 50 -1.92 -13.66 5.39
N SER A 51 -1.00 -13.70 4.41
CA SER A 51 -0.79 -14.90 3.58
C SER A 51 -0.31 -16.11 4.38
N GLN A 52 0.63 -15.91 5.31
CA GLN A 52 1.17 -16.97 6.15
C GLN A 52 0.15 -17.47 7.18
N ALA A 53 -0.64 -16.57 7.76
CA ALA A 53 -1.74 -16.92 8.65
C ALA A 53 -2.72 -17.84 7.94
N LEU A 54 -3.18 -17.44 6.74
CA LEU A 54 -4.13 -18.22 5.95
C LEU A 54 -3.60 -19.61 5.60
N LYS A 55 -2.33 -19.70 5.14
CA LYS A 55 -1.68 -21.00 4.84
C LYS A 55 -1.61 -21.96 6.03
N LYS A 56 -1.64 -21.42 7.25
CA LYS A 56 -1.58 -22.17 8.51
C LYS A 56 -2.96 -22.30 9.19
N GLY A 57 -4.05 -21.99 8.48
CA GLY A 57 -5.42 -22.05 9.03
C GLY A 57 -5.70 -20.99 10.11
N GLY A 58 -4.93 -19.92 10.16
CA GLY A 58 -5.09 -18.80 11.07
C GLY A 58 -5.78 -17.59 10.43
N ILE A 59 -6.42 -16.77 11.25
CA ILE A 59 -7.08 -15.52 10.84
C ILE A 59 -6.37 -14.35 11.50
N VAL A 60 -6.00 -13.34 10.71
CA VAL A 60 -5.44 -12.08 11.24
C VAL A 60 -6.58 -11.23 11.78
N ILE A 61 -6.54 -10.92 13.08
CA ILE A 61 -7.58 -10.15 13.77
C ILE A 61 -7.18 -8.69 14.03
N TYR A 62 -5.90 -8.39 13.96
CA TYR A 62 -5.38 -7.03 14.17
C TYR A 62 -4.03 -6.87 13.46
N THR A 63 -3.78 -5.68 12.93
CA THR A 63 -2.52 -5.28 12.32
C THR A 63 -2.16 -3.85 12.69
N ASP A 64 -0.88 -3.55 12.81
CA ASP A 64 -0.37 -2.24 13.20
C ASP A 64 0.97 -1.94 12.51
N ILE A 65 1.25 -0.65 12.27
CA ILE A 65 2.51 -0.18 11.69
C ILE A 65 3.04 0.97 12.56
N ASP A 66 4.19 0.73 13.20
CA ASP A 66 4.93 1.79 13.89
C ASP A 66 6.00 2.37 12.98
N LEU A 67 6.04 3.70 12.84
CA LEU A 67 7.09 4.40 12.09
C LEU A 67 8.06 5.10 13.05
N ASN A 68 9.37 4.93 12.83
CA ASN A 68 10.41 5.65 13.55
C ASN A 68 10.76 6.93 12.80
N LEU A 69 10.25 8.07 13.28
CA LEU A 69 10.44 9.37 12.65
C LEU A 69 11.63 10.13 13.24
N LYS A 70 12.48 10.72 12.39
CA LYS A 70 13.60 11.58 12.77
C LYS A 70 13.73 12.75 11.80
N LYS A 71 14.17 13.91 12.31
CA LYS A 71 14.54 15.05 11.45
C LYS A 71 15.77 14.70 10.63
N ARG A 72 15.69 14.86 9.29
CA ARG A 72 16.77 14.64 8.33
C ARG A 72 16.80 15.79 7.33
N GLY A 73 17.82 16.64 7.44
CA GLY A 73 17.84 17.93 6.74
C GLY A 73 16.64 18.79 7.14
N GLY A 74 15.88 19.26 6.15
CA GLY A 74 14.65 20.02 6.35
C GLY A 74 13.39 19.20 6.63
N PHE A 75 13.45 17.87 6.56
CA PHE A 75 12.27 17.02 6.51
C PHE A 75 12.12 16.16 7.77
N LEU A 76 10.88 15.93 8.20
CA LEU A 76 10.56 14.84 9.12
C LEU A 76 10.54 13.55 8.32
N ALA A 77 11.42 12.61 8.65
CA ALA A 77 11.63 11.43 7.84
C ALA A 77 11.51 10.13 8.63
N ALA A 78 10.82 9.14 8.06
CA ALA A 78 10.83 7.79 8.61
C ALA A 78 12.21 7.17 8.36
N VAL A 79 12.90 6.69 9.39
CA VAL A 79 14.19 5.99 9.28
C VAL A 79 14.06 4.48 9.35
N GLY A 80 12.86 3.98 9.66
CA GLY A 80 12.52 2.57 9.74
C GLY A 80 11.09 2.40 10.26
N GLY A 81 10.58 1.18 10.16
CA GLY A 81 9.23 0.83 10.59
C GLY A 81 9.19 -0.53 11.24
N LYS A 82 8.07 -0.86 11.87
CA LYS A 82 7.75 -2.20 12.37
C LYS A 82 6.29 -2.51 12.09
N SER A 83 6.06 -3.61 11.40
CA SER A 83 4.75 -4.21 11.21
C SER A 83 4.45 -5.21 12.32
N LYS A 84 3.23 -5.18 12.86
CA LYS A 84 2.72 -6.14 13.83
C LYS A 84 1.42 -6.75 13.30
N ALA A 85 1.20 -8.02 13.61
CA ALA A 85 -0.06 -8.69 13.36
C ALA A 85 -0.39 -9.64 14.51
N VAL A 86 -1.67 -9.69 14.90
CA VAL A 86 -2.19 -10.68 15.85
C VAL A 86 -2.98 -11.70 15.06
N ILE A 87 -2.58 -12.96 15.19
CA ILE A 87 -3.13 -14.09 14.43
C ILE A 87 -3.81 -15.05 15.39
N LEU A 88 -5.08 -15.35 15.11
CA LEU A 88 -5.85 -16.35 15.82
C LEU A 88 -5.77 -17.69 15.06
N TYR A 89 -5.23 -18.72 15.72
CA TYR A 89 -5.25 -20.09 15.21
C TYR A 89 -6.35 -20.88 15.91
N ARG A 90 -7.11 -21.67 15.14
CA ARG A 90 -8.06 -22.61 15.73
C ARG A 90 -7.25 -23.71 16.42
N LYS A 91 -7.54 -23.96 17.70
CA LYS A 91 -6.93 -25.07 18.44
C LYS A 91 -7.25 -26.37 17.70
N GLU A 92 -6.22 -27.09 17.26
CA GLU A 92 -6.39 -28.41 16.67
C GLU A 92 -7.09 -29.31 17.70
N ILE A 93 -8.29 -29.76 17.37
CA ILE A 93 -8.92 -30.89 18.04
C ILE A 93 -8.38 -32.10 17.27
N ASP A 94 -7.54 -32.90 17.92
CA ASP A 94 -7.10 -34.17 17.38
C ASP A 94 -8.32 -34.98 16.91
N LYS A 95 -8.45 -35.18 15.60
CA LYS A 95 -8.82 -36.44 14.91
C LYS A 95 -9.49 -36.21 13.55
N SER A 96 -8.88 -36.82 12.54
CA SER A 96 -9.53 -37.58 11.46
C SER A 96 -10.96 -37.17 11.09
N SER A 97 -11.11 -36.20 10.20
CA SER A 97 -12.25 -36.18 9.28
C SER A 97 -11.88 -35.37 8.05
N SER A 98 -11.42 -36.09 7.05
CA SER A 98 -11.41 -35.72 5.64
C SER A 98 -12.83 -35.33 5.20
N GLN A 99 -13.19 -34.05 5.28
CA GLN A 99 -14.43 -33.56 4.66
C GLN A 99 -14.52 -32.05 4.35
N ASP A 100 -13.49 -31.23 4.61
CA ASP A 100 -13.57 -29.78 4.36
C ASP A 100 -12.89 -29.30 3.05
N SER A 101 -12.39 -30.21 2.22
CA SER A 101 -11.70 -29.88 0.95
C SER A 101 -12.60 -29.34 -0.17
N ILE A 102 -13.90 -29.10 0.07
CA ILE A 102 -14.85 -28.60 -0.93
C ILE A 102 -15.14 -27.08 -0.74
N TYR A 103 -14.92 -26.52 0.45
CA TYR A 103 -15.23 -25.11 0.72
C TYR A 103 -14.09 -24.13 0.38
N GLU A 104 -12.84 -24.58 0.30
CA GLU A 104 -11.69 -23.70 0.02
C GLU A 104 -11.39 -23.52 -1.48
N SER A 105 -11.72 -24.51 -2.33
CA SER A 105 -11.50 -24.39 -3.78
C SER A 105 -12.44 -23.35 -4.43
N GLN A 106 -13.64 -23.14 -3.87
CA GLN A 106 -14.58 -22.15 -4.40
C GLN A 106 -14.25 -20.71 -3.99
N ASN A 107 -13.61 -20.49 -2.84
CA ASN A 107 -13.30 -19.12 -2.37
C ASN A 107 -12.02 -18.55 -3.01
N THR A 108 -11.05 -19.40 -3.36
CA THR A 108 -9.80 -18.94 -3.99
C THR A 108 -10.04 -18.55 -5.46
N GLU A 109 -10.89 -19.28 -6.17
CA GLU A 109 -11.31 -18.95 -7.54
C GLU A 109 -12.28 -17.75 -7.58
N LYS A 110 -13.21 -17.62 -6.62
CA LYS A 110 -14.09 -16.44 -6.50
C LYS A 110 -13.31 -15.15 -6.23
N ASN A 111 -12.35 -15.16 -5.32
CA ASN A 111 -11.54 -13.97 -5.01
C ASN A 111 -10.59 -13.56 -6.15
N ALA A 112 -10.08 -14.54 -6.92
CA ALA A 112 -9.26 -14.25 -8.11
C ALA A 112 -10.12 -13.64 -9.24
N ASN A 113 -11.30 -14.21 -9.49
CA ASN A 113 -12.24 -13.71 -10.50
C ASN A 113 -12.82 -12.33 -10.12
N GLU A 114 -13.16 -12.10 -8.84
CA GLU A 114 -13.63 -10.81 -8.36
C GLU A 114 -12.56 -9.71 -8.46
N LYS A 115 -11.29 -10.01 -8.16
CA LYS A 115 -10.20 -9.02 -8.34
C LYS A 115 -9.94 -8.69 -9.81
N VAL A 116 -10.06 -9.67 -10.70
CA VAL A 116 -9.97 -9.45 -12.16
C VAL A 116 -11.15 -8.62 -12.65
N ASP A 117 -12.36 -8.91 -12.18
CA ASP A 117 -13.57 -8.15 -12.52
C ASP A 117 -13.53 -6.70 -12.04
N VAL A 118 -13.02 -6.46 -10.82
CA VAL A 118 -12.87 -5.11 -10.27
C VAL A 118 -11.85 -4.31 -11.09
N ARG A 119 -10.71 -4.90 -11.46
CA ARG A 119 -9.71 -4.25 -12.33
C ARG A 119 -10.32 -3.87 -13.69
N LEU A 120 -11.06 -4.79 -14.31
CA LEU A 120 -11.73 -4.54 -15.59
C LEU A 120 -12.79 -3.43 -15.50
N ARG A 121 -13.52 -3.34 -14.38
CA ARG A 121 -14.48 -2.25 -14.14
C ARG A 121 -13.78 -0.90 -14.00
N ILE A 122 -12.67 -0.85 -13.29
CA ILE A 122 -11.90 0.38 -13.10
C ILE A 122 -11.26 0.85 -14.41
N GLU A 123 -10.76 -0.06 -15.23
CA GLU A 123 -10.24 0.30 -16.55
C GLU A 123 -11.31 0.90 -17.46
N LYS A 124 -12.52 0.34 -17.43
CA LYS A 124 -13.68 0.89 -18.16
C LYS A 124 -14.06 2.28 -17.64
N GLU A 125 -14.05 2.48 -16.33
CA GLU A 125 -14.40 3.79 -15.74
C GLU A 125 -13.34 4.85 -16.02
N ILE A 126 -12.04 4.48 -15.98
CA ILE A 126 -10.95 5.35 -16.42
C ILE A 126 -11.16 5.75 -17.88
N GLN A 127 -11.46 4.78 -18.75
CA GLN A 127 -11.66 5.05 -20.18
C GLN A 127 -12.87 5.98 -20.41
N LYS A 128 -13.96 5.78 -19.66
CA LYS A 128 -15.14 6.64 -19.70
C LYS A 128 -14.82 8.07 -19.26
N ILE A 129 -14.14 8.25 -18.12
CA ILE A 129 -13.72 9.57 -17.61
C ILE A 129 -12.76 10.25 -18.59
N THR A 130 -11.83 9.52 -19.21
CA THR A 130 -10.93 10.10 -20.23
C THR A 130 -11.68 10.58 -21.47
N ASN A 131 -12.77 9.91 -21.85
CA ASN A 131 -13.62 10.35 -22.96
C ASN A 131 -14.48 11.56 -22.57
N GLU A 132 -15.03 11.59 -21.35
CA GLU A 132 -15.76 12.74 -20.81
C GLU A 132 -14.86 13.98 -20.73
N LEU A 133 -13.60 13.83 -20.30
CA LEU A 133 -12.60 14.91 -20.28
C LEU A 133 -12.29 15.49 -21.67
N ARG A 134 -12.42 14.71 -22.74
CA ARG A 134 -12.19 15.19 -24.12
C ARG A 134 -13.36 16.01 -24.67
N ALA A 135 -14.56 15.83 -24.12
CA ALA A 135 -15.78 16.49 -24.56
C ALA A 135 -16.25 17.61 -23.63
N GLU A 136 -15.75 17.64 -22.39
CA GLU A 136 -16.14 18.63 -21.38
C GLU A 136 -15.32 19.92 -21.52
N THR A 137 -16.00 21.06 -21.42
CA THR A 137 -15.41 22.41 -21.57
C THR A 137 -15.47 23.19 -20.26
N ASP A 138 -16.27 22.73 -19.29
CA ASP A 138 -16.47 23.39 -17.99
C ASP A 138 -15.25 23.17 -17.05
N PRO A 139 -14.56 24.24 -16.61
CA PRO A 139 -13.35 24.13 -15.80
C PRO A 139 -13.56 23.45 -14.43
N GLU A 140 -14.74 23.60 -13.80
CA GLU A 140 -14.97 22.98 -12.49
C GLU A 140 -15.20 21.47 -12.60
N LYS A 141 -15.91 21.05 -13.64
CA LYS A 141 -16.13 19.62 -13.93
C LYS A 141 -14.85 18.94 -14.37
N ILE A 142 -14.04 19.58 -15.20
CA ILE A 142 -12.70 19.09 -15.58
C ILE A 142 -11.86 18.83 -14.33
N LYS A 143 -11.84 19.77 -13.38
CA LYS A 143 -11.10 19.59 -12.12
C LYS A 143 -11.59 18.39 -11.30
N LYS A 144 -12.91 18.19 -11.20
CA LYS A 144 -13.50 17.02 -10.52
C LYS A 144 -13.15 15.72 -11.23
N LEU A 145 -13.27 15.67 -12.55
CA LEU A 145 -12.94 14.51 -13.38
C LEU A 145 -11.46 14.14 -13.32
N LEU A 146 -10.56 15.13 -13.26
CA LEU A 146 -9.13 14.89 -13.08
C LEU A 146 -8.80 14.29 -11.71
N ASN A 147 -9.47 14.76 -10.66
CA ASN A 147 -9.28 14.21 -9.31
C ASN A 147 -9.77 12.77 -9.21
N THR A 148 -10.92 12.45 -9.80
CA THR A 148 -11.43 11.07 -9.85
C THR A 148 -10.57 10.16 -10.74
N LEU A 149 -10.06 10.66 -11.86
CA LEU A 149 -9.14 9.91 -12.71
C LEU A 149 -7.86 9.56 -11.95
N ARG A 150 -7.28 10.53 -11.24
CA ARG A 150 -6.08 10.33 -10.44
C ARG A 150 -6.28 9.28 -9.35
N SER A 151 -7.41 9.28 -8.64
CA SER A 151 -7.67 8.27 -7.62
C SER A 151 -7.83 6.87 -8.22
N LEU A 152 -8.48 6.74 -9.38
CA LEU A 152 -8.66 5.46 -10.08
C LEU A 152 -7.34 4.92 -10.66
N GLU A 153 -6.45 5.79 -11.17
CA GLU A 153 -5.11 5.39 -11.62
C GLU A 153 -4.23 4.88 -10.47
N ILE A 154 -4.32 5.54 -9.31
CA ILE A 154 -3.64 5.09 -8.09
C ILE A 154 -4.22 3.73 -7.65
N PHE A 155 -5.53 3.53 -7.74
CA PHE A 155 -6.16 2.25 -7.46
C PHE A 155 -5.63 1.13 -8.39
N LYS A 156 -5.57 1.41 -9.71
CA LYS A 156 -5.08 0.45 -10.72
C LYS A 156 -3.64 0.01 -10.42
N SER A 157 -2.77 0.97 -10.10
CA SER A 157 -1.34 0.73 -9.87
C SER A 157 -1.02 0.03 -8.53
N ASN A 158 -1.81 0.25 -7.48
CA ASN A 158 -1.49 -0.24 -6.13
C ASN A 158 -2.16 -1.54 -5.70
N SER A 159 -2.96 -2.17 -6.57
CA SER A 159 -3.78 -3.36 -6.27
C SER A 159 -3.04 -4.64 -5.80
N SER A 160 -1.71 -4.58 -5.56
CA SER A 160 -0.92 -5.69 -5.03
C SER A 160 -0.24 -5.44 -3.67
N SER A 161 -0.08 -4.19 -3.22
CA SER A 161 0.88 -3.92 -2.11
C SER A 161 0.41 -2.90 -1.06
N LEU A 162 -0.45 -1.94 -1.41
CA LEU A 162 -0.91 -0.90 -0.49
C LEU A 162 -2.43 -1.00 -0.28
N ASP A 163 -2.87 -0.93 0.97
CA ASP A 163 -4.29 -0.96 1.32
C ASP A 163 -4.99 0.33 0.87
N LEU A 164 -6.26 0.24 0.48
CA LEU A 164 -7.03 1.38 -0.06
C LEU A 164 -7.18 2.50 0.99
N GLU A 165 -7.39 2.10 2.24
CA GLU A 165 -7.49 3.03 3.38
C GLU A 165 -6.22 3.86 3.56
N PHE A 166 -5.05 3.26 3.32
CA PHE A 166 -3.77 3.95 3.44
C PHE A 166 -3.60 5.04 2.38
N VAL A 167 -3.98 4.75 1.13
CA VAL A 167 -3.91 5.72 0.02
C VAL A 167 -4.90 6.86 0.23
N LEU A 168 -6.14 6.55 0.64
CA LEU A 168 -7.16 7.56 0.91
C LEU A 168 -6.74 8.50 2.06
N GLY A 169 -6.13 7.95 3.11
CA GLY A 169 -5.55 8.73 4.21
C GLY A 169 -4.51 9.75 3.73
N LEU A 170 -3.60 9.35 2.83
CA LEU A 170 -2.60 10.27 2.26
C LEU A 170 -3.22 11.39 1.42
N THR A 171 -4.28 11.09 0.66
CA THR A 171 -4.92 12.09 -0.20
C THR A 171 -5.72 13.13 0.57
N LEU A 172 -6.29 12.75 1.73
CA LEU A 172 -7.03 13.67 2.60
C LEU A 172 -6.09 14.67 3.31
N ASP A 173 -4.88 14.23 3.64
CA ASP A 173 -3.88 15.06 4.33
C ASP A 173 -3.21 16.10 3.39
N LEU A 174 -3.20 15.82 2.08
CA LEU A 174 -2.65 16.71 1.04
C LEU A 174 -3.60 17.85 0.60
N THR A 175 -4.83 17.88 1.12
CA THR A 175 -5.84 18.91 0.80
C THR A 175 -5.97 20.02 1.84
N VAL A 176 -5.04 20.11 2.79
CA VAL A 176 -4.93 21.20 3.79
C VAL A 176 -3.95 22.27 3.34
#